data_AF-A0AAT9WE98-F1
#
_entry.id   AF-A0AAT9WE98-F1
#
_cell.length_a   1.000
_cell.length_b   1.000
_cell.length_c   1.000
_cell.angle_alpha   90.00
_cell.angle_beta   90.00
_cell.angle_gamma   90.00
#
_symmetry.space_group_name_H-M   'P 1'
#
loop_
_entity.id
_entity.type
_entity.pdbx_description
1 polymer ?
#
loop_
_entity_poly.entity_id
_entity_poly.type
_entity_poly.pdbx_seq_one_letter_code
_entity_poly.pdbx_strand_id
1 'polypeptide(L)' 'MKFNIYGRFQLEVRRANDSWEAYRLEGGKRRSVDDFVIPSTFDEAEIATYLDDLYHELSGPGQRIEVIL' A
#
# COMPACT_ATOMS: atom_id res chain seq x y z
N MET A 1 0.51 8.35 2.83
CA MET A 1 0.08 7.33 3.82
C MET A 1 1.06 6.19 3.83
N LYS A 2 1.24 5.50 4.95
CA LYS A 2 2.02 4.26 4.99
C LYS A 2 1.16 3.11 5.48
N PHE A 3 1.47 1.92 4.98
CA PHE A 3 0.73 0.70 5.24
C PHE A 3 1.70 -0.40 5.64
N ASN A 4 1.37 -1.14 6.69
CA ASN A 4 1.97 -2.42 6.99
C ASN A 4 1.14 -3.52 6.31
N ILE A 5 1.74 -4.24 5.36
CA ILE A 5 1.08 -5.29 4.59
C ILE A 5 1.22 -6.60 5.35
N TYR A 6 0.22 -6.92 6.18
CA TYR A 6 0.11 -8.15 6.96
C TYR A 6 1.36 -8.48 7.82
N GLY A 7 2.12 -7.48 8.26
CA GLY A 7 3.36 -7.66 9.02
C GLY A 7 4.57 -8.10 8.17
N ARG A 8 4.47 -8.10 6.83
CA ARG A 8 5.50 -8.61 5.93
C ARG A 8 6.42 -7.53 5.37
N PHE A 9 5.84 -6.41 4.97
CA PHE A 9 6.57 -5.26 4.44
C PHE A 9 5.74 -3.98 4.55
N GLN A 10 6.39 -2.84 4.38
CA GLN A 10 5.73 -1.54 4.43
C GLN A 10 5.68 -0.90 3.04
N LEU A 11 4.52 -0.32 2.71
CA LEU A 11 4.32 0.54 1.55
C LEU A 11 4.07 1.97 1.99
N GLU A 12 4.64 2.93 1.28
CA GLU A 12 4.19 4.32 1.29
C GLU A 12 3.40 4.56 0.01
N VAL A 13 2.16 5.02 0.15
CA VAL A 13 1.34 5.47 -0.96
C VAL A 13 1.15 6.98 -0.85
N ARG A 14 1.44 7.71 -1.92
CA ARG A 14 1.31 9.17 -1.96
C ARG A 14 0.56 9.62 -3.19
N ARG A 15 -0.22 10.68 -3.03
CA ARG A 15 -0.82 11.38 -4.16
C ARG A 15 0.28 12.17 -4.86
N ALA A 16 0.42 12.00 -6.17
CA ALA A 16 1.32 12.76 -7.02
C ALA A 16 0.51 13.23 -8.24
N ASN A 17 0.18 14.53 -8.27
CA ASN A 17 -0.75 15.09 -9.25
C ASN A 17 -2.08 14.31 -9.26
N ASP A 18 -2.52 13.86 -10.44
CA ASP A 18 -3.73 13.08 -10.66
C ASP A 18 -3.50 11.57 -10.57
N SER A 19 -2.42 11.11 -9.94
CA SER A 19 -2.15 9.69 -9.74
C SER A 19 -1.70 9.38 -8.31
N TRP A 20 -1.67 8.08 -8.02
CA TRP A 20 -1.10 7.51 -6.81
C TRP A 20 0.21 6.83 -7.15
N GLU A 21 1.24 7.11 -6.35
CA GLU A 21 2.53 6.44 -6.43
C GLU A 21 2.72 5.56 -5.19
N ALA A 22 3.18 4.33 -5.41
CA ALA A 22 3.48 3.37 -4.35
C ALA A 22 4.99 3.14 -4.24
N TYR A 23 5.50 3.10 -3.01
CA TYR A 23 6.89 2.84 -2.71
C TYR A 23 7.03 1.77 -1.64
N ARG A 24 7.92 0.81 -1.86
CA ARG A 24 8.36 -0.11 -0.80
C ARG A 24 9.39 0.57 0.09
N LEU A 25 9.20 0.44 1.40
CA LEU A 25 10.11 0.97 2.41
C LEU A 25 11.05 -0.15 2.88
N GLU A 26 12.32 -0.07 2.49
CA GLU A 26 13.34 -1.07 2.82
C GLU A 26 14.64 -0.39 3.24
N GLY A 27 15.14 -0.68 4.46
CA GLY A 27 16.43 -0.18 4.94
C GLY A 27 16.55 1.35 4.95
N GLY A 28 15.46 2.07 5.23
CA GLY A 28 15.41 3.54 5.21
C GLY A 28 15.34 4.16 3.80
N LYS A 29 15.25 3.35 2.75
CA LYS A 29 15.10 3.80 1.36
C LYS A 29 13.70 3.52 0.85
N ARG A 30 13.32 4.28 -0.19
CA ARG A 30 12.11 4.08 -0.99
C ARG A 30 12.49 3.43 -2.30
N ARG A 31 11.77 2.39 -2.70
CA ARG A 31 11.83 1.77 -4.04
C ARG A 31 10.46 1.88 -4.68
N SER A 32 10.34 2.36 -5.92
CA SER A 32 9.02 2.40 -6.59
C SER A 32 8.46 0.99 -6.73
N VAL A 33 7.15 0.90 -6.69
CA VAL A 33 6.41 -0.31 -7.04
C VAL A 33 5.65 -0.02 -8.31
N ASP A 34 6.02 -0.71 -9.38
CA ASP A 34 5.46 -0.52 -10.72
C ASP A 34 4.63 -1.75 -11.15
N ASP A 35 4.44 -2.73 -10.26
CA ASP A 35 3.72 -3.99 -10.50
C ASP A 35 2.20 -3.81 -10.56
N PHE A 36 1.68 -2.68 -10.06
CA PHE A 36 0.26 -2.35 -10.04
C PHE A 36 0.01 -0.85 -10.15
N VAL A 37 -1.22 -0.47 -10.49
CA VAL A 37 -1.67 0.92 -10.57
C VAL A 37 -2.90 1.10 -9.67
N ILE A 38 -2.82 2.02 -8.72
CA ILE A 38 -3.98 2.43 -7.92
C ILE A 38 -4.81 3.41 -8.76
N PRO A 39 -6.11 3.16 -8.97
CA PRO A 39 -6.99 4.07 -9.70
C PRO A 39 -6.94 5.50 -9.14
N SER A 40 -6.77 6.49 -10.01
CA SER A 40 -6.72 7.91 -9.61
C SER A 40 -8.01 8.43 -8.98
N THR A 41 -9.12 7.76 -9.26
CA THR A 41 -10.45 8.04 -8.71
C THR A 41 -10.59 7.63 -7.25
N PHE A 42 -9.68 6.80 -6.73
CA PHE A 42 -9.74 6.38 -5.32
C PHE A 42 -9.32 7.53 -4.40
N ASP A 43 -10.05 7.65 -3.30
CA ASP A 43 -9.66 8.48 -2.16
C ASP A 43 -8.72 7.75 -1.20
N GLU A 44 -8.27 8.45 -0.17
CA GLU A 44 -7.34 7.90 0.83
C GLU A 44 -7.93 6.72 1.62
N ALA A 45 -9.24 6.71 1.86
CA ALA A 45 -9.90 5.67 2.64
C ALA A 45 -10.05 4.36 1.85
N GLU A 46 -10.16 4.45 0.52
CA GLU A 46 -10.27 3.30 -0.38
C GLU A 46 -8.94 2.55 -0.58
N ILE A 47 -7.80 3.21 -0.35
CA ILE A 47 -6.47 2.61 -0.59
C ILE A 47 -6.22 1.40 0.30
N ALA A 48 -6.65 1.41 1.56
CA ALA A 48 -6.46 0.27 2.45
C ALA A 48 -7.16 -0.99 1.92
N THR A 49 -8.43 -0.85 1.52
CA THR A 49 -9.24 -1.92 0.93
C THR A 49 -8.63 -2.42 -0.37
N TYR A 50 -8.22 -1.51 -1.25
CA TYR A 50 -7.56 -1.88 -2.50
C TYR A 50 -6.29 -2.69 -2.29
N LEU A 51 -5.44 -2.30 -1.33
CA LEU A 51 -4.23 -3.04 -1.00
C LEU A 51 -4.56 -4.40 -0.36
N ASP A 52 -5.66 -4.50 0.39
CA ASP A 52 -6.10 -5.75 1.03
C ASP A 52 -6.49 -6.75 -0.06
N ASP A 53 -7.32 -6.32 -1.03
CA ASP A 53 -7.70 -7.08 -2.21
C ASP A 53 -6.49 -7.47 -3.07
N LEU A 54 -5.57 -6.53 -3.32
CA LEU A 54 -4.39 -6.77 -4.15
C LEU A 54 -3.46 -7.83 -3.54
N TYR A 55 -3.30 -7.82 -2.21
CA TYR A 55 -2.34 -8.67 -1.50
C TYR A 55 -2.99 -9.80 -0.70
N HIS A 56 -4.28 -10.09 -0.87
CA HIS A 56 -5.02 -11.03 -0.02
C HIS A 56 -4.37 -12.42 0.10
N GLU A 57 -3.68 -12.90 -0.93
CA GLU A 57 -2.96 -14.18 -0.91
C GLU A 57 -1.81 -14.23 0.11
N LEU A 58 -1.29 -13.07 0.52
CA LEU A 58 -0.29 -12.95 1.56
C LEU A 58 -0.87 -12.98 2.98
N SER A 59 -2.19 -12.88 3.11
CA SER A 59 -2.88 -12.84 4.40
C SER A 59 -2.86 -14.21 5.10
N GLY A 60 -2.91 -14.17 6.42
CA GLY A 60 -3.07 -15.33 7.29
C GLY A 60 -4.18 -15.07 8.32
N PRO A 61 -4.62 -16.10 9.06
CA PRO A 61 -5.71 -15.96 10.04
C PRO A 61 -5.48 -14.80 11.01
N GLY A 62 -6.40 -13.83 11.02
CA GLY A 62 -6.37 -12.66 11.91
C GLY A 62 -5.42 -11.53 11.49
N GLN A 63 -4.69 -11.68 10.37
CA GLN A 63 -3.87 -10.61 9.82
C GLN A 63 -4.72 -9.56 9.10
N ARG A 64 -4.24 -8.33 9.09
CA ARG A 64 -4.89 -7.19 8.42
C ARG A 64 -3.82 -6.25 7.87
N ILE A 65 -4.20 -5.43 6.89
CA ILE A 65 -3.42 -4.24 6.56
C ILE A 65 -3.63 -3.20 7.64
N GLU A 66 -2.53 -2.60 8.11
CA GLU A 66 -2.55 -1.55 9.12
C GLU A 66 -2.07 -0.25 8.50
N VAL A 67 -2.82 0.83 8.68
CA VAL A 67 -2.34 2.19 8.39
C VAL A 67 -1.36 2.59 9.48
N ILE A 68 -0.14 2.98 9.10
CA ILE A 68 0.92 3.41 10.02
C ILE A 68 1.33 4.85 9.71
N LEU A 69 1.65 5.62 10.75
CA LEU A 69 2.07 7.03 10.66
C LEU A 69 3.54 7.15 10.20
#